data_AF-A0A534PUJ4-F1
#
_entry.id   AF-A0A534PUJ4-F1
#
_cell.length_a   1.000
_cell.length_b   1.000
_cell.length_c   1.000
_cell.angle_alpha   90.00
_cell.angle_beta   90.00
_cell.angle_gamma   90.00
#
_symmetry.space_group_name_H-M   'P 1'
#
loop_
_entity.id
_entity.type
_entity.pdbx_description
1 polymer ?
#
loop_
_entity_poly.entity_id
_entity_poly.type
_entity_poly.pdbx_seq_one_letter_code
_entity_poly.pdbx_strand_id
1 'polypeptide(L)'
;MAESFPAAAVSDSLEPAFDAPVDPWARLDATAQAALVRRGDVTPRELTIAACERIERADAALGAVPVRFFDHALAAAERVKPQARFAGVPFLMKDVGARQAGQPYYAGNRALRDADHRADRDTVLGKRFRELGLVTIGNSNAPEFGLQSNTWPLAHGPTRNPWAPERAAGGSSGGACAAVAAGLVPVAHASD
;
A
#
# COMPACT_ATOMS: atom_id res chain seq x y z
N MET A 1 39.98 13.29 11.96
CA MET A 1 39.79 13.57 10.53
C MET A 1 38.37 13.18 10.19
N ALA A 2 37.49 14.15 9.95
CA ALA A 2 36.11 13.90 9.55
C ALA A 2 36.09 13.80 8.02
N GLU A 3 35.79 12.63 7.49
CA GLU A 3 35.61 12.46 6.05
C GLU A 3 34.29 13.13 5.64
N SER A 4 34.37 14.13 4.75
CA SER A 4 33.18 14.72 4.15
C SER A 4 32.59 13.74 3.15
N PHE A 5 31.36 13.29 3.40
CA PHE A 5 30.61 12.55 2.40
C PHE A 5 30.25 13.50 1.25
N PRO A 6 30.49 13.13 -0.01
CA PRO A 6 30.10 13.96 -1.14
C PRO A 6 28.57 14.07 -1.19
N ALA A 7 28.07 15.29 -1.35
CA ALA A 7 26.66 15.53 -1.65
C ALA A 7 26.34 14.87 -3.00
N ALA A 8 25.47 13.85 -2.99
CA ALA A 8 24.96 13.27 -4.22
C ALA A 8 24.14 14.35 -4.95
N ALA A 9 24.41 14.54 -6.24
CA ALA A 9 23.63 15.41 -7.09
C ALA A 9 22.16 14.97 -7.06
N VAL A 10 21.27 15.86 -6.62
CA VAL A 10 19.82 15.65 -6.73
C VAL A 10 19.47 15.94 -8.19
N SER A 11 19.09 14.89 -8.92
CA SER A 11 18.55 14.99 -10.27
C SER A 11 17.27 15.85 -10.24
N ASP A 12 17.23 16.93 -11.02
CA ASP A 12 16.08 17.84 -11.15
C ASP A 12 14.85 17.20 -11.84
N SER A 13 14.97 15.96 -12.32
CA SER A 13 13.82 15.13 -12.70
C SER A 13 13.61 14.03 -11.66
N LEU A 14 12.69 14.26 -10.72
CA LEU A 14 12.12 13.22 -9.86
C LEU A 14 11.09 12.45 -10.69
N GLU A 15 11.55 11.61 -11.61
CA GLU A 15 10.74 10.52 -12.14
C GLU A 15 11.04 9.26 -11.31
N PRO A 16 10.03 8.44 -10.97
CA PRO A 16 10.26 7.22 -10.20
C PRO A 16 11.28 6.35 -10.92
N ALA A 17 12.16 5.68 -10.18
CA ALA A 17 13.21 4.85 -10.78
C ALA A 17 12.70 3.54 -11.42
N PHE A 18 11.39 3.43 -11.64
CA PHE A 18 10.72 2.26 -12.23
C PHE A 18 9.52 2.70 -13.08
N ASP A 19 9.32 1.94 -14.14
CA ASP A 19 8.29 2.14 -15.15
C ASP A 19 6.96 1.53 -14.67
N ALA A 20 6.19 2.30 -13.88
CA ALA A 20 4.83 1.90 -13.53
C ALA A 20 3.90 2.23 -14.70
N PRO A 21 3.11 1.27 -15.23
CA PRO A 21 2.15 1.61 -16.26
C PRO A 21 1.12 2.58 -15.73
N VAL A 22 1.08 3.70 -16.41
CA VAL A 22 0.19 4.83 -16.19
C VAL A 22 -1.17 4.49 -16.76
N ASP A 23 -1.94 3.69 -16.01
CA ASP A 23 -3.39 3.80 -16.13
C ASP A 23 -3.79 5.26 -15.82
N PRO A 24 -4.90 5.77 -16.39
CA PRO A 24 -5.26 7.19 -16.26
C PRO A 24 -5.56 7.62 -14.82
N TRP A 25 -5.62 6.69 -13.86
CA TRP A 25 -5.96 6.93 -12.47
C TRP A 25 -4.75 6.86 -11.52
N ALA A 26 -3.60 6.35 -11.97
CA ALA A 26 -2.41 6.13 -11.14
C ALA A 26 -1.88 7.41 -10.47
N ARG A 27 -2.08 8.57 -11.12
CA ARG A 27 -1.66 9.90 -10.60
C ARG A 27 -2.78 10.68 -9.91
N LEU A 28 -3.99 10.11 -9.84
CA LEU A 28 -5.11 10.72 -9.14
C LEU A 28 -5.03 10.41 -7.65
N ASP A 29 -5.30 11.41 -6.81
CA ASP A 29 -5.48 11.18 -5.38
C ASP A 29 -6.78 10.42 -5.07
N ALA A 30 -6.94 10.02 -3.80
CA ALA A 30 -8.10 9.24 -3.35
C ALA A 30 -9.42 9.99 -3.55
N THR A 31 -9.41 11.32 -3.43
CA THR A 31 -10.61 12.14 -3.57
C THR A 31 -11.04 12.24 -5.04
N ALA A 32 -10.08 12.40 -5.95
CA ALA A 32 -10.30 12.41 -7.39
C ALA A 32 -10.80 11.06 -7.90
N GLN A 33 -10.21 9.95 -7.45
CA GLN A 33 -10.70 8.61 -7.78
C GLN A 33 -12.12 8.36 -7.26
N ALA A 34 -12.41 8.74 -6.01
CA ALA A 34 -13.77 8.64 -5.46
C ALA A 34 -14.78 9.51 -6.23
N ALA A 35 -14.36 10.66 -6.76
CA ALA A 35 -15.21 11.52 -7.57
C ALA A 35 -15.55 10.90 -8.93
N LEU A 36 -14.60 10.21 -9.58
CA LEU A 36 -14.87 9.46 -10.81
C LEU A 36 -15.94 8.38 -10.57
N VAL A 37 -15.80 7.60 -9.49
CA VAL A 37 -16.79 6.57 -9.13
C VAL A 37 -18.17 7.18 -8.88
N ARG A 38 -18.22 8.31 -8.17
CA ARG A 38 -19.48 9.00 -7.85
C ARG A 38 -20.21 9.53 -9.09
N ARG A 39 -19.46 9.94 -10.12
CA ARG A 39 -20.03 10.38 -11.41
C ARG A 39 -20.39 9.22 -12.33
N GLY A 40 -19.93 8.01 -12.04
CA GLY A 40 -20.09 6.84 -12.90
C GLY A 40 -19.08 6.78 -14.05
N ASP A 41 -18.02 7.58 -14.01
CA ASP A 41 -16.97 7.60 -15.03
C ASP A 41 -16.06 6.36 -14.96
N VAL A 42 -15.99 5.73 -13.79
CA VAL A 42 -15.24 4.50 -13.52
C VAL A 42 -15.96 3.69 -12.44
N THR A 43 -15.84 2.37 -12.48
CA THR A 43 -16.36 1.47 -11.46
C THR A 43 -15.33 1.21 -10.34
N PRO A 44 -15.77 0.89 -9.11
CA PRO A 44 -14.89 0.40 -8.05
C PRO A 44 -14.00 -0.77 -8.49
N ARG A 45 -14.56 -1.66 -9.34
CA ARG A 45 -13.85 -2.83 -9.86
C ARG A 45 -12.68 -2.41 -10.76
N GLU A 46 -12.91 -1.50 -11.70
CA GLU A 46 -11.87 -1.01 -12.62
C GLU A 46 -10.71 -0.36 -11.86
N LEU A 47 -10.99 0.49 -10.86
CA LEU A 47 -9.94 1.08 -10.02
C LEU A 47 -9.16 0.02 -9.24
N THR A 48 -9.85 -0.99 -8.73
CA THR A 48 -9.22 -2.10 -7.99
C THR A 48 -8.32 -2.91 -8.90
N ILE A 49 -8.78 -3.31 -10.09
CA ILE A 49 -7.98 -4.03 -11.10
C ILE A 49 -6.74 -3.22 -11.45
N ALA A 50 -6.89 -1.94 -11.77
CA ALA A 50 -5.78 -1.09 -12.15
C ALA A 50 -4.71 -0.99 -11.04
N ALA A 51 -5.11 -0.88 -9.77
CA ALA A 51 -4.18 -0.89 -8.64
C ALA A 51 -3.49 -2.25 -8.45
N CYS A 52 -4.22 -3.35 -8.57
CA CYS A 52 -3.64 -4.71 -8.51
C CYS A 52 -2.57 -4.88 -9.60
N GLU A 53 -2.88 -4.50 -10.84
CA GLU A 53 -1.92 -4.60 -11.95
C GLU A 53 -0.69 -3.70 -11.74
N ARG A 54 -0.85 -2.49 -11.20
CA ARG A 54 0.28 -1.63 -10.81
C ARG A 54 1.19 -2.33 -9.81
N ILE A 55 0.62 -2.96 -8.79
CA ILE A 55 1.38 -3.72 -7.77
C ILE A 55 2.07 -4.92 -8.40
N GLU A 56 1.40 -5.70 -9.24
CA GLU A 56 1.99 -6.89 -9.88
C GLU A 56 3.23 -6.55 -10.71
N ARG A 57 3.22 -5.41 -11.39
CA ARG A 57 4.32 -4.99 -12.25
C ARG A 57 5.49 -4.36 -11.50
N ALA A 58 5.20 -3.51 -10.51
CA ALA A 58 6.23 -2.68 -9.88
C ALA A 58 6.72 -3.20 -8.52
N ASP A 59 5.92 -3.96 -7.78
CA ASP A 59 6.22 -4.25 -6.38
C ASP A 59 7.38 -5.24 -6.19
N ALA A 60 7.71 -6.04 -7.21
CA ALA A 60 8.92 -6.89 -7.18
C ALA A 60 10.21 -6.07 -7.01
N ALA A 61 10.24 -4.84 -7.52
CA ALA A 61 11.36 -3.92 -7.34
C ALA A 61 11.29 -3.13 -6.02
N LEU A 62 10.10 -2.98 -5.44
CA LEU A 62 9.87 -2.12 -4.27
C LEU A 62 9.82 -2.88 -2.95
N GLY A 63 9.23 -4.07 -2.91
CA GLY A 63 8.96 -4.81 -1.66
C GLY A 63 8.00 -4.06 -0.72
N ALA A 64 7.03 -3.32 -1.28
CA ALA A 64 6.11 -2.47 -0.55
C ALA A 64 4.80 -3.19 -0.16
N VAL A 65 4.32 -4.15 -0.96
CA VAL A 65 3.02 -4.83 -0.78
C VAL A 65 3.17 -6.36 -0.79
N PRO A 66 3.82 -6.93 0.23
CA PRO A 66 4.12 -8.36 0.27
C PRO A 66 2.88 -9.22 0.59
N VAL A 67 1.85 -8.63 1.17
CA VAL A 67 0.61 -9.32 1.56
C VAL A 67 -0.50 -8.82 0.64
N ARG A 68 -0.99 -9.71 -0.23
CA ARG A 68 -1.98 -9.38 -1.25
C ARG A 68 -3.21 -10.25 -1.07
N PHE A 69 -4.38 -9.65 -1.16
CA PHE A 69 -5.65 -10.37 -1.12
C PHE A 69 -6.60 -9.82 -2.20
N PHE A 70 -6.11 -9.82 -3.44
CA PHE A 70 -6.76 -9.22 -4.61
C PHE A 70 -8.13 -9.82 -4.92
N ASP A 71 -8.28 -11.14 -4.84
CA ASP A 71 -9.59 -11.79 -5.09
C ASP A 71 -10.65 -11.32 -4.09
N HIS A 72 -10.28 -11.23 -2.81
CA HIS A 72 -11.14 -10.67 -1.78
C HIS A 72 -11.48 -9.20 -2.10
N ALA A 73 -10.50 -8.43 -2.52
CA ALA A 73 -10.66 -7.01 -2.84
C ALA A 73 -11.58 -6.79 -4.04
N LEU A 74 -11.44 -7.58 -5.10
CA LEU A 74 -12.32 -7.56 -6.27
C LEU A 74 -13.75 -7.91 -5.88
N ALA A 75 -13.96 -8.92 -5.03
CA ALA A 75 -15.29 -9.23 -4.51
C ALA A 75 -15.83 -8.14 -3.57
N ALA A 76 -14.98 -7.40 -2.87
CA ALA A 76 -15.38 -6.27 -2.04
C ALA A 76 -15.77 -5.05 -2.88
N ALA A 77 -15.07 -4.81 -3.99
CA ALA A 77 -15.35 -3.72 -4.92
C ALA A 77 -16.78 -3.79 -5.49
N GLU A 78 -17.28 -4.98 -5.79
CA GLU A 78 -18.68 -5.20 -6.24
C GLU A 78 -19.73 -4.80 -5.20
N ARG A 79 -19.34 -4.75 -3.91
CA ARG A 79 -20.24 -4.51 -2.77
C ARG A 79 -20.14 -3.09 -2.24
N VAL A 80 -19.29 -2.25 -2.85
CA VAL A 80 -19.12 -0.86 -2.45
C VAL A 80 -20.42 -0.09 -2.72
N LYS A 81 -20.84 0.69 -1.73
CA LYS A 81 -21.96 1.62 -1.86
C LYS A 81 -21.49 2.89 -2.60
N PRO A 82 -22.10 3.28 -3.74
CA PRO A 82 -21.68 4.45 -4.51
C PRO A 82 -21.67 5.78 -3.71
N GLN A 83 -22.52 5.88 -2.70
CA GLN A 83 -22.63 7.04 -1.81
C GLN A 83 -21.53 7.10 -0.73
N ALA A 84 -20.68 6.08 -0.61
CA ALA A 84 -19.58 6.11 0.35
C ALA A 84 -18.57 7.22 0.01
N ARG A 85 -17.88 7.75 1.03
CA ARG A 85 -17.03 8.93 0.87
C ARG A 85 -15.87 8.68 -0.10
N PHE A 86 -15.23 7.52 0.04
CA PHE A 86 -14.15 7.02 -0.81
C PHE A 86 -14.57 5.75 -1.56
N ALA A 87 -15.81 5.73 -2.06
CA ALA A 87 -16.38 4.59 -2.78
C ALA A 87 -15.41 4.05 -3.85
N GLY A 88 -14.92 2.83 -3.65
CA GLY A 88 -14.18 2.07 -4.65
C GLY A 88 -12.70 2.44 -4.75
N VAL A 89 -12.21 3.31 -3.87
CA VAL A 89 -10.80 3.73 -3.88
C VAL A 89 -9.93 2.58 -3.36
N PRO A 90 -8.93 2.12 -4.13
CA PRO A 90 -7.99 1.08 -3.71
C PRO A 90 -7.11 1.58 -2.57
N PHE A 91 -6.90 0.72 -1.57
CA PHE A 91 -6.30 1.07 -0.30
C PHE A 91 -5.39 -0.03 0.23
N LEU A 92 -4.31 0.35 0.90
CA LEU A 92 -3.45 -0.58 1.64
C LEU A 92 -3.56 -0.35 3.14
N MET A 93 -3.61 -1.44 3.89
CA MET A 93 -3.49 -1.39 5.34
C MET A 93 -2.04 -1.64 5.75
N LYS A 94 -1.43 -0.86 6.64
CA LYS A 94 -0.13 -1.25 7.20
C LYS A 94 -0.25 -2.63 7.86
N ASP A 95 0.69 -3.54 7.62
CA ASP A 95 0.69 -4.88 8.23
C ASP A 95 0.93 -4.87 9.76
N VAL A 96 0.88 -3.70 10.41
CA VAL A 96 0.95 -3.50 11.87
C VAL A 96 -0.20 -2.59 12.29
N GLY A 97 -0.94 -3.00 13.33
CA GLY A 97 -2.00 -2.22 13.96
C GLY A 97 -3.39 -2.52 13.41
N ALA A 98 -3.88 -1.67 12.49
CA ALA A 98 -5.20 -1.85 11.90
C ALA A 98 -5.25 -3.19 11.12
N ARG A 99 -6.38 -3.90 11.20
CA ARG A 99 -6.55 -5.19 10.51
C ARG A 99 -8.00 -5.43 10.14
N GLN A 100 -8.18 -6.30 9.16
CA GLN A 100 -9.47 -6.71 8.63
C GLN A 100 -9.69 -8.21 8.88
N ALA A 101 -10.86 -8.56 9.40
CA ALA A 101 -11.21 -9.94 9.74
C ALA A 101 -11.01 -10.89 8.54
N GLY A 102 -10.46 -12.07 8.83
CA GLY A 102 -10.18 -13.12 7.85
C GLY A 102 -9.02 -12.84 6.89
N GLN A 103 -8.44 -11.63 6.91
CA GLN A 103 -7.27 -11.30 6.10
C GLN A 103 -5.96 -11.59 6.84
N PRO A 104 -4.86 -11.80 6.12
CA PRO A 104 -3.56 -11.96 6.74
C PRO A 104 -3.20 -10.76 7.61
N TYR A 105 -2.49 -11.03 8.70
CA TYR A 105 -1.91 -10.00 9.57
C TYR A 105 -0.63 -10.56 10.17
N TYR A 106 0.54 -10.17 9.64
CA TYR A 106 1.79 -10.79 10.04
C TYR A 106 2.66 -9.90 10.94
N ALA A 107 2.34 -8.61 11.09
CA ALA A 107 3.10 -7.67 11.90
C ALA A 107 4.59 -7.60 11.51
N GLY A 108 4.92 -7.85 10.24
CA GLY A 108 6.32 -7.98 9.80
C GLY A 108 7.10 -9.12 10.49
N ASN A 109 6.42 -10.01 11.22
CA ASN A 109 7.01 -11.10 12.00
C ASN A 109 6.98 -12.41 11.19
N ARG A 110 8.13 -13.07 11.11
CA ARG A 110 8.31 -14.28 10.30
C ARG A 110 7.47 -15.46 10.81
N ALA A 111 7.36 -15.63 12.13
CA ALA A 111 6.60 -16.75 12.70
C ALA A 111 5.10 -16.61 12.44
N LEU A 112 4.55 -15.39 12.54
CA LEU A 112 3.14 -15.12 12.21
C LEU A 112 2.84 -15.34 10.71
N ARG A 113 3.77 -14.93 9.83
CA ARG A 113 3.68 -15.22 8.39
C ARG A 113 3.71 -16.73 8.13
N ASP A 114 4.65 -17.45 8.71
CA ASP A 114 4.84 -18.89 8.48
C ASP A 114 3.66 -19.72 9.02
N ALA A 115 2.98 -19.21 10.06
CA ALA A 115 1.75 -19.78 10.59
C ALA A 115 0.47 -19.36 9.83
N ASP A 116 0.60 -18.57 8.75
CA ASP A 116 -0.49 -17.91 8.03
C ASP A 116 -1.52 -17.26 8.96
N HIS A 117 -1.04 -16.47 9.93
CA HIS A 117 -1.92 -15.81 10.90
C HIS A 117 -2.95 -14.92 10.20
N ARG A 118 -4.23 -15.13 10.53
CA ARG A 118 -5.37 -14.34 10.05
C ARG A 118 -5.97 -13.53 11.20
N ALA A 119 -6.34 -12.29 10.93
CA ALA A 119 -7.05 -11.49 11.91
C ALA A 119 -8.43 -12.11 12.21
N ASP A 120 -8.72 -12.30 13.50
CA ASP A 120 -9.98 -12.85 14.00
C ASP A 120 -11.16 -11.87 13.82
N ARG A 121 -10.87 -10.56 13.92
CA ARG A 121 -11.85 -9.49 13.85
C ARG A 121 -11.27 -8.22 13.23
N ASP A 122 -12.16 -7.38 12.73
CA ASP A 122 -11.81 -6.02 12.36
C ASP A 122 -11.35 -5.24 13.60
N THR A 123 -10.34 -4.40 13.43
CA THR A 123 -10.18 -3.27 14.35
C THR A 123 -11.23 -2.21 14.07
N VAL A 124 -11.44 -1.29 15.01
CA VAL A 124 -12.33 -0.14 14.81
C VAL A 124 -11.91 0.66 13.57
N LEU A 125 -10.60 0.85 13.35
CA LEU A 125 -10.09 1.53 12.15
C LEU A 125 -10.33 0.71 10.88
N GLY A 126 -10.06 -0.60 10.89
CA GLY A 126 -10.33 -1.47 9.72
C GLY A 126 -11.80 -1.43 9.30
N LYS A 127 -12.72 -1.52 10.27
CA LYS A 127 -14.16 -1.37 10.03
C LYS A 127 -14.50 0.01 9.43
N ARG A 128 -13.96 1.09 9.98
CA ARG A 128 -14.19 2.46 9.49
C ARG A 128 -13.67 2.66 8.06
N PHE A 129 -12.51 2.12 7.71
CA PHE A 129 -11.98 2.21 6.34
C PHE A 129 -12.93 1.54 5.35
N ARG A 130 -13.43 0.34 5.67
CA ARG A 130 -14.44 -0.37 4.86
C ARG A 130 -15.76 0.41 4.76
N GLU A 131 -16.23 1.00 5.86
CA GLU A 131 -17.45 1.83 5.87
C GLU A 131 -17.31 3.13 5.05
N LEU A 132 -16.11 3.67 4.94
CA LEU A 132 -15.79 4.79 4.06
C LEU A 132 -15.82 4.41 2.56
N GLY A 133 -15.90 3.12 2.24
CA GLY A 133 -15.94 2.61 0.87
C GLY A 133 -14.57 2.29 0.28
N LEU A 134 -13.50 2.36 1.09
CA LEU A 134 -12.15 1.96 0.67
C LEU A 134 -12.11 0.46 0.40
N VAL A 135 -11.44 0.07 -0.68
CA VAL A 135 -11.21 -1.33 -1.04
C VAL A 135 -9.81 -1.72 -0.63
N THR A 136 -9.68 -2.41 0.52
CA THR A 136 -8.37 -2.92 0.97
C THR A 136 -7.90 -4.03 0.03
N ILE A 137 -6.80 -3.80 -0.68
CA ILE A 137 -6.26 -4.76 -1.67
C ILE A 137 -5.14 -5.64 -1.11
N GLY A 138 -4.56 -5.23 0.02
CA GLY A 138 -3.44 -5.91 0.64
C GLY A 138 -2.97 -5.18 1.90
N ASN A 139 -1.94 -5.75 2.54
CA ASN A 139 -1.20 -5.05 3.56
C ASN A 139 0.15 -4.56 3.02
N SER A 140 0.51 -3.32 3.37
CA SER A 140 1.82 -2.77 3.11
C SER A 140 2.85 -3.26 4.12
N ASN A 141 4.09 -3.41 3.65
CA ASN A 141 5.20 -3.91 4.45
C ASN A 141 5.49 -3.00 5.65
N ALA A 142 5.95 -3.61 6.74
CA ALA A 142 6.35 -2.93 7.97
C ALA A 142 7.50 -3.71 8.60
N PRO A 143 8.42 -3.06 9.35
CA PRO A 143 9.36 -3.79 10.18
C PRO A 143 8.62 -4.60 11.24
N GLU A 144 9.31 -5.60 11.76
CA GLU A 144 8.76 -6.49 12.78
C GLU A 144 8.19 -5.70 13.96
N PHE A 145 6.89 -5.87 14.21
CA PHE A 145 6.06 -5.16 15.19
C PHE A 145 6.08 -3.63 15.10
N GLY A 146 6.56 -3.07 13.99
CA GLY A 146 6.71 -1.63 13.81
C GLY A 146 7.89 -1.02 14.58
N LEU A 147 8.85 -1.82 15.03
CA LEU A 147 9.88 -1.41 16.01
C LEU A 147 11.17 -0.85 15.39
N GLN A 148 11.20 -0.59 14.08
CA GLN A 148 12.40 -0.08 13.39
C GLN A 148 12.08 1.09 12.46
N SER A 149 13.08 1.94 12.25
CA SER A 149 13.01 3.09 11.32
C SER A 149 13.35 2.73 9.88
N ASN A 150 13.62 1.45 9.58
CA ASN A 150 13.73 0.90 8.24
C ASN A 150 12.74 -0.25 8.08
N THR A 151 12.18 -0.45 6.88
CA THR A 151 11.14 -1.46 6.63
C THR A 151 11.76 -2.74 6.04
N TRP A 152 12.65 -3.40 6.79
CA TRP A 152 13.40 -4.58 6.34
C TRP A 152 13.14 -5.84 7.19
N PRO A 153 11.87 -6.27 7.33
CA PRO A 153 11.55 -7.46 8.13
C PRO A 153 12.08 -8.74 7.49
N LEU A 154 12.44 -9.72 8.33
CA LEU A 154 12.73 -11.09 7.89
C LEU A 154 11.50 -11.79 7.27
N ALA A 155 10.29 -11.30 7.58
CA ALA A 155 9.05 -11.85 7.05
C ALA A 155 8.88 -11.60 5.54
N HIS A 156 9.35 -10.49 4.99
CA HIS A 156 9.04 -10.14 3.60
C HIS A 156 10.23 -9.56 2.83
N GLY A 157 11.34 -9.31 3.51
CA GLY A 157 12.47 -8.59 2.93
C GLY A 157 12.25 -7.07 2.89
N PRO A 158 13.22 -6.34 2.31
CA PRO A 158 13.28 -4.89 2.41
C PRO A 158 12.29 -4.17 1.49
N THR A 159 11.63 -3.14 2.01
CA THR A 159 11.05 -2.08 1.18
C THR A 159 12.13 -1.06 0.76
N ARG A 160 12.19 -0.78 -0.54
CA ARG A 160 13.13 0.14 -1.18
C ARG A 160 12.50 1.49 -1.46
N ASN A 161 13.31 2.54 -1.48
CA ASN A 161 12.83 3.88 -1.75
C ASN A 161 12.45 4.02 -3.24
N PRO A 162 11.24 4.51 -3.55
CA PRO A 162 10.75 4.65 -4.92
C PRO A 162 11.58 5.58 -5.83
N TRP A 163 12.33 6.51 -5.25
CA TRP A 163 13.15 7.49 -5.98
C TRP A 163 14.63 7.11 -6.03
N ALA A 164 15.04 6.12 -5.21
CA ALA A 164 16.42 5.70 -5.04
C ALA A 164 16.46 4.26 -4.50
N PRO A 165 16.30 3.22 -5.33
CA PRO A 165 16.10 1.83 -4.90
C PRO A 165 17.23 1.23 -4.04
N GLU A 166 18.42 1.84 -4.06
CA GLU A 166 19.55 1.52 -3.19
C GLU A 166 19.38 2.03 -1.75
N ARG A 167 18.38 2.87 -1.48
CA ARG A 167 18.08 3.46 -0.16
C ARG A 167 16.87 2.81 0.50
N ALA A 168 16.82 2.91 1.83
CA ALA A 168 15.66 2.50 2.60
C ALA A 168 14.46 3.42 2.36
N ALA A 169 13.25 2.85 2.33
CA ALA A 169 11.99 3.62 2.28
C ALA A 169 11.59 4.26 3.64
N GLY A 170 12.49 4.25 4.62
CA GLY A 170 12.19 4.61 6.01
C GLY A 170 11.33 3.56 6.71
N GLY A 171 10.73 3.96 7.83
CA GLY A 171 9.98 3.09 8.72
C GLY A 171 9.39 3.85 9.91
N SER A 172 8.44 3.27 10.62
CA SER A 172 7.97 1.89 10.44
C SER A 172 6.90 1.71 9.35
N SER A 173 6.41 2.80 8.76
CA SER A 173 5.37 2.78 7.71
C SER A 173 5.94 2.82 6.28
N GLY A 174 7.17 2.33 6.07
CA GLY A 174 7.89 2.52 4.80
C GLY A 174 7.22 1.84 3.60
N GLY A 175 6.59 0.67 3.79
CA GLY A 175 5.79 0.02 2.74
C GLY A 175 4.63 0.89 2.27
N ALA A 176 3.89 1.51 3.20
CA ALA A 176 2.78 2.41 2.88
C ALA A 176 3.29 3.64 2.11
N CYS A 177 4.36 4.27 2.59
CA CYS A 177 4.96 5.44 1.96
C CYS A 177 5.47 5.13 0.55
N ALA A 178 6.18 4.01 0.39
CA ALA A 178 6.71 3.59 -0.91
C ALA A 178 5.58 3.30 -1.90
N ALA A 179 4.53 2.58 -1.48
CA ALA A 179 3.40 2.25 -2.35
C ALA A 179 2.65 3.49 -2.84
N VAL A 180 2.43 4.49 -1.97
CA VAL A 180 1.77 5.74 -2.36
C VAL A 180 2.68 6.59 -3.26
N ALA A 181 3.96 6.76 -2.90
CA ALA A 181 4.89 7.55 -3.68
C ALA A 181 5.18 6.94 -5.07
N ALA A 182 5.16 5.61 -5.19
CA ALA A 182 5.26 4.89 -6.46
C ALA A 182 3.94 4.90 -7.26
N GLY A 183 2.85 5.46 -6.73
CA GLY A 183 1.55 5.48 -7.40
C GLY A 183 0.87 4.11 -7.48
N LEU A 184 1.21 3.14 -6.62
CA LEU A 184 0.55 1.83 -6.59
C LEU A 184 -0.88 1.93 -6.03
N VAL A 185 -1.07 2.79 -5.04
CA VAL A 185 -2.36 3.17 -4.48
C VAL A 185 -2.38 4.67 -4.18
N PRO A 186 -3.54 5.33 -4.25
CA PRO A 186 -3.65 6.76 -3.95
C PRO A 186 -3.60 7.07 -2.45
N VAL A 187 -3.85 6.08 -1.59
CA VAL A 187 -3.86 6.24 -0.13
C VAL A 187 -3.57 4.90 0.57
N ALA A 188 -2.87 4.96 1.70
CA ALA A 188 -2.56 3.82 2.55
C ALA A 188 -2.62 4.21 4.04
N HIS A 189 -2.91 3.25 4.90
CA HIS A 189 -2.80 3.40 6.35
C HIS A 189 -1.33 3.43 6.80
N ALA A 190 -1.05 4.23 7.82
CA ALA A 190 0.24 4.30 8.52
C ALA A 190 0.00 4.43 10.03
N SER A 191 1.06 4.25 10.82
CA SER A 191 1.07 4.54 12.26
C SER A 191 2.38 5.20 12.64
N ASP A 192 2.33 6.01 13.71
CA ASP A 192 3.45 6.69 14.34
C ASP A 192 3.38 6.45 15.86
#